data_AF-A0A7W4AY23-F1
#
_entry.id   AF-A0A7W4AY23-F1
#
_cell.length_a   1.000
_cell.length_b   1.000
_cell.length_c   1.000
_cell.angle_alpha   90.00
_cell.angle_beta   90.00
_cell.angle_gamma   90.00
#
_symmetry.space_group_name_H-M   'P 1'
#
loop_
_entity.id
_entity.type
_entity.pdbx_description
1 polymer ?
#
loop_
_entity_poly.entity_id
_entity_poly.type
_entity_poly.pdbx_seq_one_letter_code
_entity_poly.pdbx_strand_id
1 'polypeptide(L)'
;TKTELFCAMHQGELKQELKELDDSIKGMVVASLELEARLRKLPPKAEWQSDAGMIEQVKMMLEQKNQIDAERIKEEVEYTQHLNEVENYYNNYVIQAEKHIFINVEIHIGNAFNRTQREHGPCIAKNVNQEISFDYSNR
;
A
#
# COMPACT_ATOMS: atom_id res chain seq x y z
N THR A 1 -2.96 -11.84 -37.38
CA THR A 1 -2.77 -10.65 -36.53
C THR A 1 -2.41 -11.12 -35.14
N LYS A 2 -1.37 -10.56 -34.50
CA LYS A 2 -1.02 -10.86 -33.11
C LYS A 2 -1.75 -9.84 -32.23
N THR A 3 -2.54 -10.31 -31.27
CA THR A 3 -3.23 -9.45 -30.30
C THR A 3 -2.72 -9.81 -28.91
N GLU A 4 -2.23 -8.81 -28.19
CA GLU A 4 -1.68 -8.94 -26.84
C GLU A 4 -2.44 -8.01 -25.89
N LEU A 5 -2.82 -8.53 -24.72
CA LEU A 5 -3.52 -7.80 -23.67
C LEU A 5 -2.67 -7.81 -22.40
N PHE A 6 -2.44 -6.64 -21.80
CA PHE A 6 -1.69 -6.47 -20.56
C PHE A 6 -2.56 -5.80 -19.51
N CYS A 7 -2.58 -6.35 -18.31
CA CYS A 7 -3.36 -5.86 -17.17
C CYS A 7 -2.61 -6.14 -15.86
N ALA A 8 -2.88 -5.35 -14.82
CA ALA A 8 -2.44 -5.65 -13.45
C ALA A 8 -0.91 -5.88 -13.32
N MET A 9 -0.09 -5.01 -13.94
CA MET A 9 1.37 -5.19 -14.00
C MET A 9 2.14 -4.59 -12.81
N HIS A 10 1.47 -3.76 -12.00
CA HIS A 10 2.11 -2.88 -11.01
C HIS A 10 2.02 -3.41 -9.56
N GLN A 11 1.62 -4.67 -9.35
CA GLN A 11 1.53 -5.24 -8.00
C GLN A 11 2.87 -5.21 -7.25
N GLY A 12 3.99 -5.32 -7.99
CA GLY A 12 5.32 -5.25 -7.41
C GLY A 12 5.65 -3.86 -6.86
N GLU A 13 5.23 -2.81 -7.54
CA GLU A 13 5.41 -1.41 -7.13
C GLU A 13 4.62 -1.13 -5.84
N LEU A 14 3.33 -1.50 -5.80
CA LEU A 14 2.49 -1.37 -4.61
C LEU A 14 3.06 -2.13 -3.38
N LYS A 15 3.63 -3.31 -3.60
CA LYS A 15 4.29 -4.09 -2.52
C LYS A 15 5.58 -3.42 -2.03
N GLN A 16 6.28 -2.72 -2.92
CA GLN A 16 7.48 -1.98 -2.55
C GLN A 16 7.12 -0.72 -1.76
N GLU A 17 6.10 0.03 -2.18
CA GLU A 17 5.54 1.18 -1.46
C GLU A 17 5.06 0.79 -0.06
N LEU A 18 4.37 -0.35 0.07
CA LEU A 18 3.99 -0.90 1.38
C LEU A 18 5.17 -1.12 2.32
N LYS A 19 6.28 -1.64 1.79
CA LYS A 19 7.48 -1.87 2.57
C LYS A 19 8.11 -0.55 3.02
N GLU A 20 8.13 0.44 2.15
CA GLU A 20 8.67 1.77 2.46
C GLU A 20 7.82 2.48 3.53
N LEU A 21 6.50 2.38 3.45
CA LEU A 21 5.58 2.86 4.48
C LEU A 21 5.78 2.14 5.82
N ASP A 22 5.90 0.81 5.83
CA ASP A 22 6.15 0.04 7.05
C ASP A 22 7.48 0.42 7.72
N ASP A 23 8.55 0.59 6.94
CA ASP A 23 9.85 1.03 7.44
C ASP A 23 9.80 2.47 7.97
N SER A 24 9.07 3.38 7.30
CA SER A 24 8.87 4.77 7.75
C SER A 24 8.08 4.85 9.07
N ILE A 25 6.96 4.14 9.17
CA ILE A 25 6.13 4.05 10.39
C ILE A 25 6.97 3.56 11.57
N LYS A 26 7.77 2.50 11.39
CA LYS A 26 8.67 2.00 12.43
C LYS A 26 9.68 3.06 12.87
N GLY A 27 10.25 3.79 11.92
CA GLY A 27 11.15 4.91 12.20
C GLY A 27 10.49 5.99 13.07
N MET A 28 9.26 6.37 12.74
CA MET A 28 8.47 7.34 13.52
C MET A 28 8.15 6.85 14.93
N VAL A 29 7.84 5.56 15.10
CA VAL A 29 7.61 4.97 16.43
C VAL A 29 8.87 5.07 17.29
N VAL A 30 10.03 4.73 16.73
CA VAL A 30 11.32 4.85 17.46
C VAL A 30 11.59 6.30 17.83
N ALA A 31 11.44 7.24 16.90
CA ALA A 31 11.65 8.68 17.15
C ALA A 31 10.71 9.22 18.24
N SER A 32 9.43 8.81 18.22
CA SER A 32 8.45 9.20 19.25
C SER A 32 8.84 8.65 20.63
N LEU A 33 9.26 7.39 20.72
CA LEU A 33 9.74 6.78 21.97
C LEU A 33 10.99 7.47 22.53
N GLU A 34 11.93 7.88 21.67
CA GLU A 34 13.11 8.64 22.08
C GLU A 34 12.74 10.02 22.65
N LEU A 35 11.82 10.74 21.99
CA LEU A 35 11.31 12.01 22.49
C LEU A 35 10.59 11.85 23.84
N GLU A 36 9.76 10.82 23.98
CA GLU A 36 9.13 10.50 25.26
C GLU A 36 10.14 10.19 26.35
N ALA A 37 11.17 9.40 26.05
CA ALA A 37 12.21 9.08 27.01
C ALA A 37 12.98 10.34 27.45
N ARG A 38 13.23 11.28 26.53
CA ARG A 38 13.84 12.58 26.85
C ARG A 38 12.93 13.44 27.72
N LEU A 39 11.64 13.54 27.39
CA LEU A 39 10.64 14.27 28.18
C LEU A 39 10.51 13.70 29.60
N ARG A 40 10.56 12.37 29.77
CA ARG A 40 10.51 11.71 31.08
C ARG A 40 11.77 11.95 31.93
N LYS A 41 12.91 12.22 31.30
CA LYS A 41 14.19 12.51 31.97
C LYS A 41 14.35 13.99 32.35
N LEU A 42 13.35 14.83 32.08
CA LEU A 42 13.38 16.22 32.51
C LEU A 42 13.37 16.30 34.05
N PRO A 43 14.05 17.30 34.64
CA PRO A 43 13.93 17.56 36.07
C PRO A 43 12.48 17.89 36.45
N PRO A 44 12.11 17.80 37.75
CA PRO A 44 10.80 18.23 38.23
C PRO A 44 10.43 19.62 37.72
N LYS A 45 9.18 19.81 37.28
CA LYS A 45 8.70 21.07 36.68
C LYS A 45 9.03 22.31 37.52
N ALA A 46 8.99 22.19 38.84
CA ALA A 46 9.32 23.28 39.75
C ALA A 46 10.73 23.86 39.54
N GLU A 47 11.67 23.06 39.03
CA GLU A 47 13.07 23.43 38.87
C GLU A 47 13.36 24.20 37.57
N TRP A 48 12.51 24.07 36.54
CA TRP A 48 12.75 24.67 35.22
C TRP A 48 11.59 25.53 34.69
N GLN A 49 10.45 25.58 35.39
CA GLN A 49 9.28 26.36 34.95
C GLN A 49 9.49 27.88 34.90
N SER A 50 10.55 28.40 35.53
CA SER A 50 10.95 29.82 35.44
C SER A 50 12.07 30.06 34.42
N ASP A 51 12.64 29.00 33.84
CA ASP A 51 13.66 29.08 32.80
C ASP A 51 12.97 29.09 31.43
N ALA A 52 12.96 30.26 30.79
CA ALA A 52 12.33 30.44 29.48
C ALA A 52 12.97 29.56 28.39
N GLY A 53 14.27 29.28 28.46
CA GLY A 53 14.96 28.42 27.49
C GLY A 53 14.54 26.97 27.63
N MET A 54 14.45 26.47 28.86
CA MET A 54 13.95 25.12 29.14
C MET A 54 12.48 24.96 28.73
N ILE A 55 11.62 25.95 29.04
CA ILE A 55 10.21 25.93 28.63
C ILE A 55 10.09 25.83 27.11
N GLU A 56 10.87 26.63 26.38
CA GLU A 56 10.83 26.62 24.92
C GLU A 56 11.30 25.27 24.36
N GLN A 57 12.39 24.71 24.89
CA GLN A 57 12.86 23.40 24.48
C GLN A 57 11.81 22.30 24.73
N VAL A 58 11.13 22.31 25.87
CA VAL A 58 10.06 21.36 26.19
C VAL A 58 8.87 21.52 25.23
N LYS A 59 8.47 22.76 24.94
CA LYS A 59 7.41 23.04 23.96
C LYS A 59 7.78 22.50 22.58
N MET A 60 8.99 22.78 22.11
CA MET A 60 9.47 22.27 20.82
C MET A 60 9.46 20.74 20.77
N MET A 61 9.89 20.04 21.83
CA MET A 61 9.84 18.57 21.88
C MET A 61 8.40 18.03 21.86
N LEU A 62 7.46 18.69 22.54
CA LEU A 62 6.04 18.31 22.51
C LEU A 62 5.41 18.58 21.15
N GLU A 63 5.75 19.69 20.51
CA GLU A 63 5.31 20.01 19.16
C GLU A 63 5.84 18.99 18.14
N GLN A 64 7.13 18.67 18.20
CA GLN A 64 7.75 17.62 17.38
C GLN A 64 7.05 16.27 17.58
N LYS A 65 6.75 15.90 18.83
CA LYS A 65 6.01 14.66 19.11
C LYS A 65 4.64 14.67 18.43
N ASN A 66 3.88 15.76 18.57
CA ASN A 66 2.55 15.88 17.95
C ASN A 66 2.62 15.82 16.42
N GLN A 67 3.67 16.39 15.81
CA GLN A 67 3.89 16.32 14.37
C GLN A 67 4.18 14.89 13.92
N ILE A 68 5.05 14.16 14.63
CA ILE A 68 5.35 12.75 14.36
C ILE A 68 4.08 11.89 14.50
N ASP A 69 3.30 12.09 15.57
CA ASP A 69 2.06 11.33 15.77
C ASP A 69 1.04 11.60 14.66
N ALA A 70 0.91 12.86 14.22
CA ALA A 70 0.01 13.22 13.12
C ALA A 70 0.45 12.61 11.78
N GLU A 71 1.74 12.61 11.47
CA GLU A 71 2.25 12.03 10.23
C GLU A 71 2.17 10.50 10.25
N ARG A 72 2.47 9.87 11.40
CA ARG A 72 2.32 8.42 11.58
C ARG A 72 0.89 7.97 11.29
N ILE A 73 -0.12 8.69 11.77
CA ILE A 73 -1.52 8.35 11.51
C ILE A 73 -1.84 8.40 10.01
N LYS A 74 -1.29 9.37 9.27
CA LYS A 74 -1.50 9.45 7.82
C LYS A 74 -0.87 8.26 7.12
N GLU A 75 0.38 7.94 7.43
CA GLU A 75 1.08 6.80 6.83
C GLU A 75 0.42 5.46 7.20
N GLU A 76 -0.09 5.30 8.42
CA GLU A 76 -0.84 4.10 8.84
C GLU A 76 -2.14 3.92 8.02
N VAL A 77 -2.84 5.02 7.72
CA VAL A 77 -4.03 5.01 6.86
C VAL A 77 -3.64 4.64 5.42
N GLU A 78 -2.59 5.25 4.89
CA GLU A 78 -2.09 4.97 3.53
C GLU A 78 -1.62 3.52 3.39
N TYR A 79 -0.87 3.02 4.37
CA TYR A 79 -0.44 1.62 4.45
C TYR A 79 -1.64 0.68 4.41
N THR A 80 -2.68 0.97 5.20
CA THR A 80 -3.90 0.16 5.23
C THR A 80 -4.62 0.16 3.88
N GLN A 81 -4.64 1.29 3.16
CA GLN A 81 -5.22 1.37 1.83
C GLN A 81 -4.45 0.51 0.81
N HIS A 82 -3.12 0.67 0.77
CA HIS A 82 -2.27 -0.11 -0.14
C HIS A 82 -2.31 -1.61 0.18
N LEU A 83 -2.41 -1.98 1.45
CA LEU A 83 -2.51 -3.37 1.88
C LEU A 83 -3.79 -4.00 1.33
N ASN A 84 -4.93 -3.32 1.51
CA ASN A 84 -6.21 -3.76 0.98
C ASN A 84 -6.19 -3.88 -0.55
N GLU A 85 -5.51 -2.95 -1.23
CA GLU A 85 -5.37 -2.99 -2.69
C GLU A 85 -4.52 -4.19 -3.14
N VAL A 86 -3.39 -4.45 -2.49
CA VAL A 86 -2.51 -5.59 -2.81
C VAL A 86 -3.20 -6.93 -2.57
N GLU A 87 -3.95 -7.06 -1.47
CA GLU A 87 -4.72 -8.27 -1.15
C GLU A 87 -5.84 -8.55 -2.16
N ASN A 88 -6.47 -7.50 -2.67
CA ASN A 88 -7.56 -7.59 -3.64
C ASN A 88 -7.12 -7.36 -5.09
N TYR A 89 -5.81 -7.30 -5.36
CA TYR A 89 -5.27 -6.76 -6.60
C TYR A 89 -5.87 -7.42 -7.85
N TYR A 90 -5.80 -8.74 -7.97
CA TYR A 90 -6.34 -9.45 -9.14
C TYR A 90 -7.86 -9.63 -9.13
N ASN A 91 -8.55 -9.18 -8.07
CA ASN A 91 -10.01 -9.03 -8.09
C ASN A 91 -10.41 -7.65 -8.63
N ASN A 92 -9.61 -6.62 -8.35
CA ASN A 92 -9.84 -5.25 -8.81
C ASN A 92 -9.36 -5.03 -10.26
N TYR A 93 -8.27 -5.69 -10.64
CA TYR A 93 -7.63 -5.54 -11.96
C TYR A 93 -7.80 -6.82 -12.79
N VAL A 94 -8.86 -6.82 -13.59
CA VAL A 94 -9.27 -7.95 -14.43
C VAL A 94 -9.58 -7.50 -15.86
N ILE A 95 -9.56 -8.44 -16.80
CA ILE A 95 -10.03 -8.19 -18.16
C ILE A 95 -11.49 -8.63 -18.26
N GLN A 96 -12.37 -7.69 -18.59
CA GLN A 96 -13.78 -7.98 -18.85
C GLN A 96 -14.00 -8.02 -20.37
N ALA A 97 -14.33 -9.19 -20.89
CA ALA A 97 -14.69 -9.38 -22.28
C ALA A 97 -16.22 -9.33 -22.42
N GLU A 98 -16.74 -8.27 -23.04
CA GLU A 98 -18.19 -8.12 -23.24
C GLU A 98 -18.74 -8.99 -24.38
N LYS A 99 -17.89 -9.35 -25.34
CA LYS A 99 -18.27 -10.15 -26.52
C LYS A 99 -17.48 -11.44 -26.57
N HIS A 100 -16.28 -11.38 -27.14
CA HIS A 100 -15.45 -12.57 -27.33
C HIS A 100 -13.98 -12.24 -27.18
N ILE A 101 -13.22 -13.18 -26.63
CA ILE A 101 -11.77 -13.25 -26.78
C ILE A 101 -11.51 -14.34 -27.82
N PHE A 102 -11.01 -13.93 -28.99
CA PHE A 102 -10.74 -14.85 -30.09
C PHE A 102 -9.51 -15.73 -29.84
N ILE A 103 -9.29 -16.71 -30.72
CA ILE A 103 -8.09 -17.55 -30.72
C ILE A 103 -6.80 -16.74 -30.94
N ASN A 104 -5.69 -17.23 -30.42
CA ASN A 104 -4.36 -16.62 -30.55
C ASN A 104 -4.24 -15.22 -29.94
N VAL A 105 -5.08 -14.89 -28.97
CA VAL A 105 -4.91 -13.71 -28.12
C VAL A 105 -3.98 -14.09 -26.98
N GLU A 106 -2.92 -13.30 -26.79
CA GLU A 106 -1.98 -13.43 -25.69
C GLU A 106 -2.44 -12.52 -24.54
N ILE A 107 -2.70 -13.11 -23.38
CA ILE A 107 -3.23 -12.43 -22.20
C ILE A 107 -2.17 -12.47 -21.10
N HIS A 108 -1.81 -11.29 -20.62
CA HIS A 108 -0.88 -11.08 -19.52
C HIS A 108 -1.61 -10.34 -18.40
N ILE A 109 -1.75 -10.98 -17.23
CA ILE A 109 -2.34 -10.37 -16.02
C ILE A 109 -1.34 -10.53 -14.89
N GLY A 110 -0.57 -9.47 -14.61
CA GLY A 110 0.63 -9.55 -13.80
C GLY A 110 1.61 -10.58 -14.39
N ASN A 111 2.02 -11.56 -13.58
CA ASN A 111 2.94 -12.62 -14.03
C ASN A 111 2.24 -13.80 -14.72
N ALA A 112 0.90 -13.85 -14.72
CA ALA A 112 0.17 -14.92 -15.38
C ALA A 112 0.11 -14.67 -16.89
N PHE A 113 0.31 -15.73 -17.67
CA PHE A 113 0.25 -15.70 -19.12
C PHE A 113 -0.63 -16.81 -19.68
N ASN A 114 -1.45 -16.48 -20.67
CA ASN A 114 -2.18 -17.47 -21.44
C ASN A 114 -2.32 -17.03 -22.90
N ARG A 115 -2.09 -17.96 -23.83
CA ARG A 115 -2.48 -17.78 -25.23
C ARG A 115 -3.72 -18.61 -25.51
N THR A 116 -4.82 -17.94 -25.87
CA THR A 116 -6.11 -18.58 -26.12
C THR A 116 -6.02 -19.57 -27.28
N GLN A 117 -6.47 -20.81 -27.05
CA GLN A 117 -6.53 -21.88 -28.06
C GLN A 117 -7.93 -22.05 -28.67
N ARG A 118 -8.93 -21.41 -28.06
CA ARG A 118 -10.32 -21.40 -28.49
C ARG A 118 -10.87 -19.99 -28.32
N GLU A 119 -12.02 -19.76 -28.94
CA GLU A 119 -12.79 -18.55 -28.68
C GLU A 119 -13.49 -18.67 -27.32
N HIS A 120 -13.42 -17.59 -26.54
CA HIS A 120 -14.13 -17.43 -25.28
C HIS A 120 -15.24 -16.41 -25.49
N GLY A 121 -16.47 -16.74 -25.09
CA GLY A 121 -17.58 -15.79 -25.07
C GLY A 121 -17.42 -14.71 -24.00
N PRO A 122 -18.51 -14.00 -23.62
CA PRO A 122 -18.44 -12.99 -22.58
C PRO A 122 -17.94 -13.60 -21.26
N CYS A 123 -16.89 -13.03 -20.71
CA CYS A 123 -16.23 -13.57 -19.52
C CYS A 123 -15.36 -12.53 -18.80
N ILE A 124 -14.99 -12.84 -17.57
CA ILE A 124 -13.94 -12.14 -16.83
C ILE A 124 -12.70 -13.02 -16.82
N ALA A 125 -11.61 -12.53 -17.39
CA ALA A 125 -10.29 -13.14 -17.28
C ALA A 125 -9.51 -12.48 -16.14
N LYS A 126 -9.02 -13.29 -15.20
CA LYS A 126 -8.27 -12.84 -14.03
C LYS A 126 -7.11 -13.78 -13.70
N ASN A 127 -6.11 -13.26 -13.00
CA ASN A 127 -5.03 -14.07 -12.46
C ASN A 127 -5.49 -14.74 -11.15
N VAL A 128 -5.50 -16.07 -11.14
CA VAL A 128 -5.74 -16.89 -9.95
C VAL A 128 -4.54 -17.80 -9.80
N ASN A 129 -3.77 -17.64 -8.73
CA ASN A 129 -2.59 -18.45 -8.45
C ASN A 129 -1.58 -18.52 -9.61
N GLN A 130 -1.33 -17.39 -10.29
CA GLN A 130 -0.43 -17.26 -11.45
C GLN A 130 -0.93 -17.92 -12.74
N GLU A 131 -2.20 -18.29 -12.79
CA GLU A 131 -2.87 -18.80 -13.99
C GLU A 131 -4.00 -17.86 -14.42
N ILE A 132 -4.21 -17.74 -15.74
CA ILE A 132 -5.36 -16.99 -16.27
C ILE A 132 -6.60 -17.88 -16.18
N SER A 133 -7.53 -17.50 -15.31
CA SER A 133 -8.83 -18.13 -15.17
C SER A 133 -9.89 -17.32 -15.91
N PHE A 134 -10.81 -18.00 -16.59
CA PHE A 134 -11.95 -17.39 -17.29
C PHE A 134 -13.24 -17.72 -16.55
N ASP A 135 -13.92 -16.70 -16.04
CA ASP A 135 -15.21 -16.81 -15.37
C ASP A 135 -16.34 -16.39 -16.32
N TYR A 136 -17.32 -17.27 -16.51
CA TYR A 136 -18.49 -17.07 -17.39
C TYR A 136 -19.79 -16.89 -16.60
N SER A 137 -19.72 -16.75 -15.28
CA SER A 137 -20.89 -16.68 -14.40
C SER A 137 -21.64 -15.35 -14.47
N ASN A 138 -21.04 -14.29 -15.01
CA ASN A 138 -21.69 -13.01 -15.31
C ASN A 138 -22.64 -13.11 -16.52
N ARG A 139 -23.69 -13.93 -16.41
CA ARG A 139 -24.84 -13.93 -17.33
C ARG A 139 -26.00 -13.12 -16.76
#